data_AF-Q9BN52-F1
#
_entry.id   AF-Q9BN52-F1
#
_cell.length_a   1.000
_cell.length_b   1.000
_cell.length_c   1.000
_cell.angle_alpha   90.00
_cell.angle_beta   90.00
_cell.angle_gamma   90.00
#
_symmetry.space_group_name_H-M   'P 1'
#
loop_
_entity.id
_entity.type
_entity.pdbx_description
1 polymer ?
#
loop_
_entity_poly.entity_id
_entity_poly.type
_entity_poly.pdbx_seq_one_letter_code
_entity_poly.pdbx_strand_id
1 'polypeptide(L)'
;TFHVNLRAPTDLSPLKVTQGVEELVKKLVIVQGEDRLSIQANDNATFLFRALLRSTLCSKRVAEEFRLSAEAFDWLLGEIDTRFQQSQVQP
;
A
#
# COMPACT_ATOMS: atom_id res chain seq x y z
N THR A 1 5.72 -2.82 19.04
CA THR A 1 6.35 -1.64 18.41
C THR A 1 7.65 -2.07 17.78
N PHE A 2 7.78 -1.92 16.45
CA PHE A 2 9.03 -2.22 15.76
C PHE A 2 10.11 -1.23 16.21
N HIS A 3 11.24 -1.73 16.70
CA HIS A 3 12.37 -0.89 17.09
C HIS A 3 13.21 -0.61 15.85
N VAL A 4 12.87 0.44 15.11
CA VAL A 4 13.58 0.81 13.88
C VAL A 4 14.97 1.34 14.23
N ASN A 5 16.01 0.62 13.81
CA ASN A 5 17.39 1.04 14.01
C ASN A 5 17.84 1.96 12.87
N LEU A 6 17.85 3.26 13.14
CA LEU A 6 18.22 4.30 12.16
C LEU A 6 19.69 4.24 11.70
N ARG A 7 20.54 3.41 12.32
CA ARG A 7 21.97 3.29 11.94
C ARG A 7 22.28 2.00 11.19
N ALA A 8 21.39 1.00 11.25
CA ALA A 8 21.56 -0.25 10.53
C ALA A 8 21.04 -0.13 9.09
N PRO A 9 21.65 -0.84 8.13
CA PRO A 9 21.05 -1.00 6.80
C PRO A 9 19.69 -1.71 6.91
N THR A 10 18.73 -1.30 6.08
CA THR A 10 17.45 -2.01 5.95
C THR A 10 17.65 -3.33 5.20
N ASP A 11 16.93 -4.37 5.61
CA ASP A 11 16.82 -5.66 4.93
C ASP A 11 15.78 -5.65 3.79
N LEU A 12 15.18 -4.49 3.52
CA LEU A 12 14.08 -4.34 2.58
C LEU A 12 14.58 -4.21 1.13
N SER A 13 14.23 -5.20 0.30
CA SER A 13 14.51 -5.19 -1.14
C SER A 13 13.58 -4.21 -1.88
N PRO A 14 14.09 -3.40 -2.83
CA PRO A 14 13.26 -2.54 -3.67
C PRO A 14 12.17 -3.30 -4.45
N LEU A 15 12.45 -4.54 -4.86
CA LEU A 15 11.48 -5.40 -5.55
C LEU A 15 10.32 -5.77 -4.63
N LYS A 16 10.60 -6.07 -3.36
CA LYS A 16 9.57 -6.37 -2.36
C LYS A 16 8.64 -5.17 -2.16
N VAL A 17 9.20 -3.95 -2.13
CA VAL A 17 8.39 -2.73 -2.04
C VAL A 17 7.47 -2.57 -3.25
N THR A 18 8.03 -2.69 -4.46
CA THR A 18 7.23 -2.53 -5.69
C THR A 18 6.12 -3.57 -5.79
N GLN A 19 6.42 -4.84 -5.51
CA GLN A 19 5.44 -5.92 -5.55
C GLN A 19 4.37 -5.76 -4.47
N GLY A 20 4.76 -5.47 -3.23
CA GLY A 20 3.81 -5.30 -2.12
C GLY A 20 2.84 -4.15 -2.34
N VAL A 21 3.32 -3.01 -2.87
CA VAL A 21 2.44 -1.88 -3.22
C VAL A 21 1.50 -2.23 -4.38
N GLU A 22 1.98 -2.95 -5.40
CA GLU A 22 1.15 -3.38 -6.54
C GLU A 22 0.06 -4.38 -6.11
N GLU A 23 0.39 -5.31 -5.21
CA GLU A 23 -0.57 -6.24 -4.63
C GLU A 23 -1.62 -5.53 -3.76
N LEU A 24 -1.21 -4.57 -2.93
CA LEU A 24 -2.13 -3.76 -2.15
C LEU A 24 -3.10 -2.97 -3.04
N VAL A 25 -2.58 -2.37 -4.13
CA VAL A 25 -3.41 -1.62 -5.08
C VAL A 25 -4.50 -2.48 -5.71
N LYS A 26 -4.24 -3.76 -6.00
CA LYS A 26 -5.23 -4.69 -6.56
C LYS A 26 -6.39 -4.99 -5.60
N LYS A 27 -6.19 -4.83 -4.29
CA LYS A 27 -7.21 -5.06 -3.26
C LYS A 27 -8.11 -3.84 -3.01
N LEU A 28 -7.80 -2.69 -3.61
CA LEU A 28 -8.58 -1.46 -3.47
C LEU A 28 -9.84 -1.54 -4.31
N VAL A 29 -10.86 -2.24 -3.80
CA VAL A 29 -12.15 -2.41 -4.47
C VAL A 29 -13.23 -1.65 -3.68
N ILE A 30 -13.80 -0.63 -4.32
CA ILE A 30 -14.96 0.15 -3.87
C ILE A 30 -16.19 -0.21 -4.70
N VAL A 31 -16.03 -0.34 -6.02
CA VAL A 31 -17.11 -0.76 -6.93
C VAL A 31 -16.92 -2.24 -7.23
N GLN A 32 -17.86 -3.07 -6.76
CA GLN A 32 -17.86 -4.50 -7.00
C GLN A 32 -18.37 -4.81 -8.40
N GLY A 33 -17.68 -5.69 -9.14
CA GLY A 33 -18.11 -6.17 -10.46
C GLY A 33 -16.95 -6.43 -11.41
N GLU A 34 -17.14 -7.37 -12.32
CA GLU A 34 -16.13 -7.78 -13.32
C GLU A 34 -16.42 -7.20 -14.73
N ASP A 35 -17.56 -6.53 -14.91
CA ASP A 35 -17.87 -5.88 -16.17
C ASP A 35 -17.03 -4.61 -16.38
N ARG A 36 -16.92 -4.19 -17.64
CA ARG A 36 -16.06 -3.06 -18.03
C ARG A 36 -16.42 -1.75 -17.32
N LEU A 37 -17.70 -1.51 -17.05
CA LEU A 37 -18.16 -0.29 -16.39
C LEU A 37 -17.75 -0.30 -14.91
N SER A 38 -17.94 -1.43 -14.22
CA SER A 38 -17.54 -1.61 -12.82
C SER A 38 -16.04 -1.43 -12.62
N ILE A 39 -15.22 -2.03 -13.49
CA ILE A 39 -13.75 -1.88 -13.44
C ILE A 39 -13.35 -0.41 -13.62
N GLN A 40 -13.88 0.26 -14.65
CA GLN A 40 -13.57 1.67 -14.91
C GLN A 40 -14.02 2.59 -13.77
N ALA A 41 -15.19 2.32 -13.18
CA ALA A 41 -15.70 3.06 -12.04
C ALA A 41 -14.79 2.89 -10.81
N ASN A 42 -14.32 1.67 -10.53
CA ASN A 42 -13.38 1.41 -9.44
C ASN A 42 -12.02 2.08 -9.67
N ASP A 43 -11.49 2.01 -10.89
CA ASP A 43 -10.23 2.65 -11.26
C ASP A 43 -10.28 4.17 -11.02
N ASN A 44 -11.38 4.81 -11.42
CA ASN A 44 -11.60 6.24 -11.21
C ASN A 44 -11.77 6.59 -9.73
N ALA A 45 -12.56 5.80 -8.99
CA ALA A 45 -12.81 6.03 -7.56
C ALA A 45 -11.54 5.90 -6.70
N THR A 46 -10.61 5.03 -7.10
CA THR A 46 -9.38 4.74 -6.34
C THR A 46 -8.15 5.47 -6.84
N PHE A 47 -8.25 6.22 -7.95
CA PHE A 47 -7.11 6.85 -8.63
C PHE A 47 -6.21 7.68 -7.69
N LEU A 48 -6.81 8.61 -6.94
CA LEU A 48 -6.06 9.48 -6.04
C LEU A 48 -5.37 8.70 -4.92
N PHE A 49 -6.04 7.71 -4.34
CA PHE A 49 -5.48 6.89 -3.27
C PHE A 49 -4.32 6.02 -3.77
N ARG A 50 -4.46 5.46 -4.98
CA ARG A 50 -3.39 4.72 -5.67
C ARG A 50 -2.15 5.60 -5.93
N ALA A 51 -2.36 6.86 -6.32
CA ALA A 51 -1.27 7.82 -6.51
C ALA A 51 -0.58 8.15 -5.17
N LEU A 52 -1.36 8.36 -4.11
CA LEU A 52 -0.85 8.60 -2.75
C LEU A 52 0.01 7.42 -2.27
N LEU A 53 -0.49 6.19 -2.37
CA LEU A 53 0.25 4.99 -1.96
C LEU A 53 1.58 4.87 -2.69
N ARG A 54 1.59 5.04 -4.02
CA ARG A 54 2.82 4.92 -4.82
C ARG A 54 3.82 6.05 -4.53
N SER A 55 3.36 7.27 -4.31
CA SER A 55 4.25 8.41 -3.96
C SER A 55 4.80 8.33 -2.54
N THR A 56 4.04 7.74 -1.62
CA THR A 56 4.45 7.60 -0.21
C THR A 56 5.34 6.39 -0.01
N LEU A 57 4.94 5.24 -0.54
CA LEU A 57 5.61 3.95 -0.35
C LEU A 57 6.62 3.63 -1.48
N CYS A 58 7.20 4.63 -2.14
CA CYS A 58 8.22 4.35 -3.15
C CYS A 58 9.50 3.80 -2.48
N SER A 59 10.20 2.87 -3.16
CA SER A 59 11.29 2.08 -2.57
C SER A 59 12.37 2.93 -1.90
N LYS A 60 12.70 4.09 -2.47
CA LYS A 60 13.66 5.03 -1.88
C LYS A 60 13.19 5.60 -0.54
N ARG A 61 11.95 6.11 -0.47
CA ARG A 61 11.42 6.70 0.77
C ARG A 61 11.28 5.66 1.86
N VAL A 62 10.78 4.47 1.51
CA VAL A 62 10.62 3.38 2.48
C VAL A 62 11.96 2.93 3.07
N ALA A 63 13.01 2.85 2.24
CA ALA A 63 14.33 2.40 2.67
C ALA A 63 15.15 3.50 3.37
N GLU A 64 15.13 4.75 2.87
CA GLU A 64 16.05 5.81 3.31
C GLU A 64 15.41 6.79 4.29
N GLU A 65 14.16 7.19 4.05
CA GLU A 65 13.43 8.20 4.85
C GLU A 65 12.74 7.53 6.04
N PHE A 66 11.95 6.48 5.79
CA PHE A 66 11.21 5.76 6.83
C PHE A 66 12.00 4.62 7.46
N ARG A 67 13.02 4.12 6.75
CA ARG A 67 13.92 3.04 7.18
C ARG A 67 13.17 1.82 7.71
N LEU A 68 12.11 1.41 7.02
CA LEU A 68 11.34 0.24 7.43
C LEU A 68 12.17 -1.03 7.26
N SER A 69 12.03 -1.96 8.20
CA SER A 69 12.43 -3.36 7.98
C SER A 69 11.41 -4.06 7.08
N ALA A 70 11.79 -5.22 6.53
CA ALA A 70 10.89 -6.06 5.76
C ALA A 70 9.61 -6.41 6.55
N GLU A 71 9.74 -6.72 7.84
CA GLU A 71 8.62 -7.03 8.73
C GLU A 71 7.71 -5.81 8.97
N ALA A 72 8.30 -4.63 9.23
CA ALA A 72 7.53 -3.41 9.44
C ALA A 72 6.79 -2.98 8.17
N PHE A 73 7.38 -3.21 7.00
CA PHE A 73 6.73 -2.95 5.71
C PHE A 73 5.53 -3.89 5.49
N ASP A 74 5.67 -5.19 5.72
CA ASP A 74 4.57 -6.16 5.57
C ASP A 74 3.42 -5.83 6.54
N TRP A 75 3.74 -5.50 7.78
CA TRP A 75 2.75 -5.06 8.77
C TRP A 75 2.02 -3.79 8.31
N LEU A 76 2.75 -2.79 7.80
CA LEU A 76 2.17 -1.54 7.30
C LEU A 76 1.19 -1.78 6.14
N LEU A 77 1.53 -2.65 5.19
CA LEU A 77 0.62 -2.99 4.10
C LEU A 77 -0.68 -3.62 4.62
N GLY A 78 -0.59 -4.51 5.61
CA GLY A 78 -1.76 -5.13 6.25
C GLY A 78 -2.63 -4.15 7.03
N GLU A 79 -2.00 -3.19 7.73
CA GLU A 79 -2.73 -2.12 8.43
C GLU A 79 -3.44 -1.19 7.44
N ILE A 80 -2.80 -0.82 6.32
CA ILE A 80 -3.44 0.00 5.28
C ILE A 80 -4.66 -0.73 4.68
N ASP A 81 -4.52 -2.01 4.34
CA ASP A 81 -5.62 -2.84 3.81
C ASP A 81 -6.80 -2.86 4.79
N THR A 82 -6.51 -3.16 6.06
CA THR A 82 -7.52 -3.20 7.14
C THR A 82 -8.23 -1.85 7.32
N ARG A 83 -7.48 -0.75 7.36
CA ARG A 83 -8.04 0.60 7.52
C ARG A 83 -8.85 1.02 6.31
N PHE A 84 -8.43 0.64 5.10
CA PHE A 84 -9.16 0.91 3.87
C PHE A 84 -10.54 0.24 3.91
N GLN A 85 -10.60 -1.05 4.28
CA GLN A 85 -11.87 -1.77 4.42
C GLN A 85 -12.79 -1.15 5.48
N GLN A 86 -12.24 -0.74 6.63
CA GLN A 86 -13.00 -0.09 7.70
C GLN A 86 -13.49 1.33 7.35
N SER A 87 -12.84 2.00 6.40
CA SER A 87 -13.19 3.38 6.01
C SER A 87 -14.34 3.46 5.01
N GLN A 88 -14.86 2.31 4.56
CA GLN A 88 -16.00 2.28 3.66
C GLN A 88 -17.27 2.71 4.40
N VAL A 89 -18.12 3.48 3.70
CA VAL A 89 -19.42 3.89 4.23
C VAL A 89 -20.30 2.66 4.43
N GLN A 90 -20.97 2.58 5.58
CA GLN A 90 -21.96 1.54 5.80
C GLN A 90 -23.20 1.81 4.93
N PRO A 91 -23.73 0.80 4.22
CA PRO A 91 -24.93 0.95 3.39
C PRO A 91 -26.15 1.47 4.15
#